data_AF-A0A847XPQ4-F1
#
_entry.id   AF-A0A847XPQ4-F1
#
_cell.length_a   1.000
_cell.length_b   1.000
_cell.length_c   1.000
_cell.angle_alpha   90.00
_cell.angle_beta   90.00
_cell.angle_gamma   90.00
#
_symmetry.space_group_name_H-M   'P 1'
#
loop_
_entity.id
_entity.type
_entity.pdbx_description
1 polymer ?
#
loop_
_entity_poly.entity_id
_entity_poly.type
_entity_poly.pdbx_seq_one_letter_code
_entity_poly.pdbx_strand_id
1 'polypeptide(L)'
;MLVYTIKELCRTCYTCVRECPAKAIRIAGGQAEVITDRCIACGNCTKVCSQGAKVFLNTIDRVIKLLQDEENVAAIVAPSFPAEFLEFKDYRLFVGMIRALGFKYVCEVSFGADIVADRYRQLISENREFYITSDCPSIVNYVRFYHPDLVDKLAPIVSPMVAMGRVVRKKYGEDI
;
A
#
# COMPACT_ATOMS: atom_id res chain seq x y z
N MET A 1 11.65 3.83 6.62
CA MET A 1 11.38 2.38 6.64
C MET A 1 9.86 2.20 6.74
N LEU A 2 9.22 1.43 5.85
CA LEU A 2 7.74 1.30 5.82
C LEU A 2 7.17 0.45 6.96
N VAL A 3 7.95 -0.52 7.45
CA VAL A 3 7.58 -1.37 8.60
C VAL A 3 8.74 -1.38 9.57
N TYR A 4 8.50 -1.07 10.84
CA TYR A 4 9.53 -1.04 11.88
C TYR A 4 9.06 -1.72 13.17
N THR A 5 9.96 -1.78 14.15
CA THR A 5 9.71 -2.45 15.44
C THR A 5 9.76 -1.46 16.58
N ILE A 6 8.71 -1.42 17.39
CA ILE A 6 8.69 -0.74 18.69
C ILE A 6 9.36 -1.71 19.67
N LYS A 7 10.60 -1.41 20.06
CA LYS A 7 11.47 -2.35 20.80
C LYS A 7 10.89 -2.67 22.19
N GLU A 8 10.22 -1.70 22.79
CA GLU A 8 9.62 -1.75 24.12
C GLU A 8 8.46 -2.75 24.20
N LEU A 9 7.76 -2.97 23.08
CA LEU A 9 6.64 -3.91 23.00
C LEU A 9 7.10 -5.31 22.56
N CYS A 10 8.29 -5.45 21.99
CA CYS A 10 8.74 -6.72 21.45
C CYS A 10 9.18 -7.68 22.57
N ARG A 11 8.54 -8.85 22.64
CA ARG A 11 8.86 -9.92 23.58
C ARG A 11 9.73 -11.03 22.97
N THR A 12 10.32 -10.78 21.81
CA THR A 12 11.22 -11.71 21.12
C THR A 12 10.63 -13.13 21.01
N CYS A 13 9.35 -13.24 20.62
CA CYS A 13 8.67 -14.54 20.42
C CYS A 13 8.99 -15.20 19.05
N TYR A 14 9.77 -14.51 18.23
CA TYR A 14 10.24 -14.95 16.89
C TYR A 14 9.14 -15.21 15.85
N THR A 15 7.86 -14.98 16.12
CA THR A 15 6.77 -15.20 15.16
C THR A 15 6.98 -14.42 13.88
N CYS A 16 7.25 -13.11 13.96
CA CYS A 16 7.53 -12.29 12.78
C CYS A 16 8.72 -12.79 11.95
N VAL A 17 9.74 -13.39 12.58
CA VAL A 17 10.92 -13.95 11.90
C VAL A 17 10.54 -15.18 11.09
N ARG A 18 9.76 -16.11 11.68
CA ARG A 18 9.32 -17.33 11.01
C ARG A 18 8.38 -17.02 9.83
N GLU A 19 7.41 -16.13 10.07
CA GLU A 19 6.32 -15.80 9.15
C GLU A 19 6.72 -14.81 8.04
N CYS A 20 7.91 -14.20 8.09
CA CYS A 20 8.32 -13.27 7.03
C CYS A 20 8.59 -14.05 5.72
N PRO A 21 7.83 -13.82 4.63
CA PRO A 21 8.02 -14.55 3.38
C PRO A 21 9.38 -14.23 2.72
N ALA A 22 9.89 -13.01 2.93
CA ALA A 22 11.15 -12.53 2.37
C ALA A 22 12.36 -12.80 3.29
N LYS A 23 12.16 -13.46 4.46
CA LYS A 23 13.19 -13.63 5.51
C LYS A 23 13.94 -12.33 5.82
N ALA A 24 13.19 -11.23 5.86
CA ALA A 24 13.68 -9.86 6.02
C ALA A 24 13.69 -9.37 7.48
N ILE A 25 13.65 -10.29 8.45
CA ILE A 25 13.68 -9.95 9.88
C ILE A 25 14.76 -10.79 10.55
N ARG A 26 15.66 -10.11 11.28
CA ARG A 26 16.75 -10.74 12.05
C ARG A 26 16.61 -10.43 13.54
N ILE A 27 17.35 -11.15 14.37
CA ILE A 27 17.58 -10.75 15.75
C ILE A 27 18.93 -10.04 15.84
N ALA A 28 18.93 -8.83 16.40
CA ALA A 28 20.13 -8.07 16.72
C ALA A 28 19.95 -7.44 18.10
N GLY A 29 20.94 -7.59 18.97
CA GLY A 29 20.87 -7.07 20.35
C GLY A 29 19.67 -7.61 21.14
N GLY A 30 19.27 -8.86 20.91
CA GLY A 30 18.10 -9.48 21.55
C GLY A 30 16.74 -9.01 21.02
N GLN A 31 16.72 -8.16 19.99
CA GLN A 31 15.51 -7.54 19.44
C GLN A 31 15.28 -7.90 17.98
N ALA A 32 14.00 -8.01 17.59
CA ALA A 32 13.63 -8.32 16.22
C ALA A 32 13.70 -7.07 15.33
N GLU A 33 14.63 -7.03 14.40
CA GLU A 33 14.86 -5.88 13.51
C GLU A 33 14.52 -6.22 12.05
N VAL A 34 13.89 -5.27 11.36
CA VAL A 34 13.58 -5.39 9.92
C VAL A 34 14.83 -5.00 9.13
N ILE A 35 15.23 -5.85 8.17
CA ILE A 35 16.30 -5.58 7.21
C ILE A 35 15.65 -4.84 6.03
N THR A 36 15.82 -3.52 5.96
CA THR A 36 15.14 -2.66 4.96
C THR A 36 15.32 -3.18 3.54
N ASP A 37 16.55 -3.51 3.16
CA ASP A 37 16.91 -3.85 1.78
C ASP A 37 16.38 -5.22 1.33
N ARG A 38 15.87 -6.02 2.27
CA ARG A 38 15.21 -7.31 2.00
C ARG A 38 13.69 -7.20 2.12
N CYS A 39 13.19 -6.17 2.79
CA CYS A 39 11.78 -6.07 3.10
C CYS A 39 10.98 -5.72 1.86
N ILE A 40 10.07 -6.62 1.44
CA ILE A 40 9.13 -6.36 0.34
C ILE A 40 7.91 -5.50 0.76
N ALA A 41 7.86 -5.08 2.02
CA ALA A 41 6.80 -4.24 2.60
C ALA A 41 5.37 -4.85 2.56
N CYS A 42 5.24 -6.18 2.62
CA CYS A 42 3.95 -6.88 2.58
C CYS A 42 3.11 -6.82 3.87
N GLY A 43 3.69 -6.36 4.98
CA GLY A 43 2.97 -6.22 6.23
C GLY A 43 2.65 -7.52 6.98
N ASN A 44 3.00 -8.72 6.48
CA ASN A 44 2.65 -9.97 7.18
C ASN A 44 3.12 -9.98 8.65
N CYS A 45 4.31 -9.42 8.89
CA CYS A 45 4.87 -9.31 10.24
C CYS A 45 4.07 -8.41 11.20
N THR A 46 3.33 -7.41 10.71
CA THR A 46 2.43 -6.59 11.55
C THR A 46 1.19 -7.38 11.91
N LYS A 47 0.61 -8.11 10.95
CA LYS A 47 -0.56 -8.98 11.13
C LYS A 47 -0.33 -10.09 12.16
N VAL A 48 0.81 -10.77 12.13
CA VAL A 48 1.09 -11.91 13.02
C VAL A 48 1.68 -11.51 14.38
N CYS A 49 1.97 -10.22 14.60
CA CYS A 49 2.60 -9.77 15.84
C CYS A 49 1.56 -9.64 16.96
N SER A 50 1.50 -10.63 17.84
CA SER A 50 0.60 -10.62 19.00
C SER A 50 0.87 -9.50 20.03
N GLN A 51 2.03 -8.84 19.95
CA GLN A 51 2.42 -7.78 20.87
C GLN A 51 2.14 -6.37 20.32
N GLY A 52 1.69 -6.24 19.06
CA GLY A 52 1.61 -4.93 18.40
C GLY A 52 2.97 -4.26 18.20
N ALA A 53 4.07 -4.98 18.35
CA ALA A 53 5.43 -4.43 18.26
C ALA A 53 5.89 -4.15 16.82
N LYS A 54 5.26 -4.79 15.81
CA LYS A 54 5.53 -4.56 14.40
C LYS A 54 4.46 -3.62 13.84
N VAL A 55 4.87 -2.46 13.37
CA VAL A 55 3.96 -1.40 12.94
C VAL A 55 4.38 -0.80 11.60
N PHE A 56 3.42 -0.22 10.90
CA PHE A 56 3.69 0.57 9.71
C PHE A 56 4.17 1.98 10.06
N LEU A 57 4.84 2.64 9.12
CA LEU A 57 5.13 4.06 9.19
C LEU A 57 3.84 4.85 9.43
N ASN A 58 3.77 5.54 10.57
CA ASN A 58 2.67 6.44 10.86
C ASN A 58 2.89 7.77 10.12
N THR A 59 1.89 8.19 9.35
CA THR A 59 1.92 9.45 8.57
C THR A 59 0.78 10.40 8.94
N ILE A 60 0.08 10.15 10.05
CA ILE A 60 -1.06 10.97 10.50
C ILE A 60 -0.66 12.43 10.67
N ASP A 61 0.44 12.73 11.39
CA ASP A 61 0.88 14.11 11.62
C ASP A 61 1.22 14.83 10.31
N ARG A 62 1.77 14.11 9.33
CA ARG A 62 2.05 14.65 7.99
C ARG A 62 0.77 14.99 7.25
N VAL A 63 -0.26 14.16 7.38
CA VAL A 63 -1.59 14.41 6.77
C VAL A 63 -2.29 15.57 7.47
N ILE A 64 -2.24 15.65 8.80
CA ILE A 64 -2.80 16.78 9.56
C ILE A 64 -2.15 18.08 9.10
N LYS A 65 -0.82 18.11 9.00
CA LYS A 65 -0.10 19.28 8.50
C LYS A 65 -0.49 19.62 7.06
N LEU A 66 -0.59 18.62 6.18
CA LEU A 66 -1.03 18.84 4.80
C LEU A 66 -2.41 19.50 4.72
N LEU A 67 -3.36 19.07 5.56
CA LEU A 67 -4.71 19.64 5.62
C LEU A 67 -4.77 21.04 6.25
N GLN A 68 -3.74 21.43 7.01
CA GLN A 68 -3.61 22.78 7.59
C GLN A 68 -2.96 23.76 6.60
N ASP A 69 -1.98 23.28 5.84
CA ASP A 69 -1.16 24.09 4.95
C ASP A 69 -1.79 24.25 3.56
N GLU A 70 -2.60 23.28 3.10
CA GLU A 70 -3.13 23.22 1.73
C GLU A 70 -4.67 23.17 1.71
N GLU A 71 -5.30 23.91 0.81
CA GLU A 71 -6.76 23.88 0.61
C GLU A 71 -7.22 22.76 -0.35
N ASN A 72 -6.35 22.36 -1.27
CA ASN A 72 -6.66 21.46 -2.38
C ASN A 72 -6.19 20.02 -2.11
N VAL A 73 -6.65 19.40 -1.02
CA VAL A 73 -6.21 18.05 -0.65
C VAL A 73 -7.23 16.98 -1.04
N ALA A 74 -6.79 15.95 -1.75
CA ALA A 74 -7.60 14.79 -2.12
C ALA A 74 -7.25 13.53 -1.31
N ALA A 75 -8.25 12.87 -0.73
CA ALA A 75 -8.13 11.52 -0.21
C ALA A 75 -8.39 10.50 -1.34
N ILE A 76 -7.44 9.60 -1.59
CA ILE A 76 -7.59 8.50 -2.55
C ILE A 76 -7.70 7.18 -1.76
N VAL A 77 -8.91 6.62 -1.67
CA VAL A 77 -9.26 5.51 -0.78
C VAL A 77 -9.22 4.18 -1.54
N ALA A 78 -8.56 3.17 -0.95
CA ALA A 78 -8.46 1.84 -1.54
C ALA A 78 -9.83 1.13 -1.60
N PRO A 79 -10.10 0.27 -2.60
CA PRO A 79 -11.45 -0.27 -2.85
C PRO A 79 -11.95 -1.23 -1.76
N SER A 80 -11.08 -1.69 -0.87
CA SER A 80 -11.43 -2.60 0.21
C SER A 80 -12.12 -1.92 1.40
N PHE A 81 -12.13 -0.58 1.46
CA PHE A 81 -12.69 0.14 2.62
C PHE A 81 -14.15 -0.23 2.95
N PRO A 82 -15.07 -0.46 1.99
CA PRO A 82 -16.45 -0.81 2.33
C PRO A 82 -16.58 -2.21 2.93
N ALA A 83 -15.61 -3.10 2.66
CA ALA A 83 -15.56 -4.44 3.22
C ALA A 83 -14.89 -4.49 4.60
N GLU A 84 -14.06 -3.49 4.93
CA GLU A 84 -13.39 -3.39 6.24
C GLU A 84 -14.32 -2.77 7.29
N PHE A 85 -15.00 -1.67 6.94
CA PHE A 85 -15.80 -0.89 7.90
C PHE A 85 -17.29 -1.28 7.89
N LEU A 86 -17.57 -2.53 8.27
CA LEU A 86 -18.93 -3.11 8.27
C LEU A 86 -19.88 -2.47 9.29
N GLU A 87 -19.35 -1.74 10.28
CA GLU A 87 -20.13 -0.96 11.23
C GLU A 87 -20.94 0.16 10.56
N PHE A 88 -20.53 0.60 9.36
CA PHE A 88 -21.25 1.58 8.56
C PHE A 88 -22.01 0.88 7.42
N LYS A 89 -23.34 0.75 7.58
CA LYS A 89 -24.21 0.19 6.52
C LYS A 89 -24.20 1.00 5.22
N ASP A 90 -23.92 2.30 5.33
CA ASP A 90 -23.82 3.21 4.21
C ASP A 90 -22.40 3.77 4.12
N TYR A 91 -21.64 3.33 3.11
CA TYR A 91 -20.26 3.77 2.89
C TYR A 91 -20.15 5.29 2.68
N ARG A 92 -21.24 5.97 2.33
CA ARG A 92 -21.26 7.44 2.18
C ARG A 92 -21.01 8.15 3.50
N LEU A 93 -21.31 7.51 4.64
CA LEU A 93 -20.94 8.04 5.96
C LEU A 93 -19.42 8.09 6.11
N PHE A 94 -18.71 7.04 5.69
CA PHE A 94 -17.25 7.03 5.65
C PHE A 94 -16.71 8.18 4.81
N VAL A 95 -17.26 8.38 3.61
CA VAL A 95 -16.89 9.50 2.73
C VAL A 95 -17.15 10.86 3.40
N GLY A 96 -18.31 11.01 4.06
CA GLY A 96 -18.66 12.21 4.81
C GLY A 96 -17.69 12.51 5.95
N MET A 97 -17.25 11.49 6.69
CA MET A 97 -16.25 11.63 7.76
C MET A 97 -14.90 12.11 7.21
N ILE A 98 -14.43 11.54 6.09
CA ILE A 98 -13.18 12.00 5.46
C ILE A 98 -13.31 13.47 5.00
N ARG A 99 -14.44 13.88 4.44
CA ARG A 99 -14.68 15.29 4.10
C ARG A 99 -14.69 16.19 5.34
N ALA A 100 -15.27 15.73 6.44
CA ALA A 100 -15.31 16.48 7.70
C ALA A 100 -13.90 16.68 8.32
N LEU A 101 -12.93 15.84 7.98
CA LEU A 101 -11.52 16.03 8.36
C LEU A 101 -10.81 17.15 7.59
N GLY A 102 -11.41 17.68 6.52
CA GLY A 102 -10.85 18.79 5.73
C GLY A 102 -10.44 18.43 4.30
N PHE A 103 -10.57 17.17 3.87
CA PHE A 103 -10.30 16.79 2.48
C PHE A 103 -11.34 17.40 1.53
N LYS A 104 -10.87 18.16 0.54
CA LYS A 104 -11.71 18.79 -0.49
C LYS A 104 -12.35 17.74 -1.41
N TYR A 105 -11.58 16.71 -1.76
CA TYR A 105 -12.03 15.61 -2.60
C TYR A 105 -11.82 14.26 -1.91
N VAL A 106 -12.76 13.35 -2.13
CA VAL A 106 -12.64 11.94 -1.74
C VAL A 106 -12.87 11.12 -2.99
N CYS A 107 -11.84 10.39 -3.39
CA CYS A 107 -11.75 9.64 -4.63
C CYS A 107 -11.48 8.17 -4.33
N GLU A 108 -12.02 7.26 -5.12
CA GLU A 108 -11.81 5.82 -4.93
C GLU A 108 -10.82 5.28 -5.95
N VAL A 109 -9.95 4.36 -5.52
CA VAL A 109 -8.99 3.67 -6.37
C VAL A 109 -9.66 2.73 -7.38
N SER A 110 -10.91 2.32 -7.15
CA SER A 110 -11.69 1.42 -8.03
C SER A 110 -11.70 1.91 -9.48
N PHE A 111 -11.87 3.21 -9.70
CA PHE A 111 -11.79 3.81 -11.03
C PHE A 111 -10.41 3.63 -11.68
N GLY A 112 -9.34 3.78 -10.90
CA GLY A 112 -7.99 3.47 -11.36
C GLY A 112 -7.80 1.98 -11.65
N ALA A 113 -8.47 1.09 -10.91
CA ALA A 113 -8.45 -0.34 -11.13
C ALA A 113 -9.14 -0.73 -12.45
N ASP A 114 -10.26 -0.10 -12.79
CA ASP A 114 -10.95 -0.33 -14.07
C ASP A 114 -10.07 0.07 -15.26
N ILE A 115 -9.38 1.22 -15.17
CA ILE A 115 -8.42 1.66 -16.19
C ILE A 115 -7.28 0.64 -16.33
N VAL A 116 -6.71 0.21 -15.21
CA VAL A 116 -5.62 -0.77 -15.20
C VAL A 116 -6.09 -2.11 -15.78
N ALA A 117 -7.30 -2.56 -15.46
CA ALA A 117 -7.88 -3.79 -16.00
C ALA A 117 -8.08 -3.73 -17.53
N ASP A 118 -8.55 -2.60 -18.07
CA ASP A 118 -8.62 -2.39 -19.53
C ASP A 118 -7.23 -2.48 -20.17
N ARG A 119 -6.21 -1.91 -19.54
CA ARG A 119 -4.82 -1.99 -20.03
C ARG A 119 -4.28 -3.42 -20.00
N TYR A 120 -4.58 -4.21 -18.97
CA TYR A 120 -4.23 -5.63 -18.97
C TYR A 120 -4.93 -6.39 -20.09
N ARG A 121 -6.23 -6.16 -20.28
CA ARG A 121 -6.99 -6.78 -21.37
C ARG A 121 -6.38 -6.48 -22.73
N GLN A 122 -5.97 -5.23 -22.98
CA GLN A 122 -5.27 -4.85 -24.21
C GLN A 122 -3.93 -5.57 -24.34
N LEU A 123 -3.10 -5.55 -23.29
CA LEU A 123 -1.78 -6.18 -23.27
C LEU A 123 -1.83 -7.68 -23.61
N ILE A 124 -2.77 -8.43 -23.02
CA ILE A 124 -2.90 -9.88 -23.26
C ILE A 124 -3.59 -10.21 -24.59
N SER A 125 -4.30 -9.25 -25.19
CA SER A 125 -4.93 -9.44 -26.51
C SER A 125 -3.96 -9.20 -27.66
N GLU A 126 -3.03 -8.26 -27.48
CA GLU A 126 -2.02 -7.88 -28.48
C GLU A 126 -0.77 -8.77 -28.41
N ASN A 127 -0.52 -9.40 -27.26
CA ASN A 127 0.69 -10.19 -27.01
C ASN A 127 0.34 -11.55 -26.37
N ARG A 128 1.02 -12.62 -26.79
CA ARG A 128 0.89 -13.99 -26.25
C ARG A 128 1.92 -14.36 -25.19
N GLU A 129 2.75 -13.43 -24.77
CA GLU A 129 3.69 -13.59 -23.66
C GLU A 129 2.97 -13.75 -22.31
N PHE A 130 3.68 -14.36 -21.35
CA PHE A 130 3.21 -14.45 -19.97
C PHE A 130 3.70 -13.26 -19.16
N TYR A 131 2.79 -12.65 -18.40
CA TYR A 131 3.08 -11.52 -17.54
C TYR A 131 2.72 -11.81 -16.08
N ILE A 132 3.55 -11.30 -15.17
CA ILE A 132 3.28 -11.19 -13.74
C ILE A 132 2.60 -9.85 -13.50
N THR A 133 1.48 -9.82 -12.79
CA THR A 133 0.78 -8.57 -12.49
C THR A 133 1.63 -7.65 -11.61
N SER A 134 1.53 -6.35 -11.86
CA SER A 134 2.33 -5.29 -11.22
C SER A 134 1.51 -4.42 -10.25
N ASP A 135 0.27 -4.81 -9.96
CA ASP A 135 -0.66 -4.00 -9.15
C ASP A 135 -0.24 -3.93 -7.67
N CYS A 136 0.38 -5.02 -7.18
CA CYS A 136 0.84 -5.12 -5.80
C CYS A 136 2.34 -4.77 -5.70
N PRO A 137 2.71 -3.69 -5.00
CA PRO A 137 4.12 -3.32 -4.84
C PRO A 137 4.95 -4.39 -4.12
N SER A 138 4.33 -5.21 -3.26
CA SER A 138 5.04 -6.32 -2.61
C SER A 138 5.46 -7.41 -3.60
N ILE A 139 4.64 -7.72 -4.60
CA ILE A 139 4.99 -8.67 -5.67
C ILE A 139 6.10 -8.08 -6.54
N VAL A 140 5.97 -6.82 -6.94
CA VAL A 140 7.00 -6.11 -7.72
C VAL A 140 8.35 -6.11 -6.98
N ASN A 141 8.36 -5.76 -5.69
CA ASN A 141 9.58 -5.77 -4.87
C ASN A 141 10.13 -7.19 -4.69
N TYR A 142 9.27 -8.18 -4.50
CA TYR A 142 9.69 -9.58 -4.36
C TYR A 142 10.40 -10.06 -5.63
N VAL A 143 9.82 -9.80 -6.81
CA VAL A 143 10.46 -10.13 -8.09
C VAL A 143 11.79 -9.39 -8.24
N ARG A 144 11.83 -8.08 -8.01
CA ARG A 144 13.05 -7.28 -8.14
C ARG A 144 14.20 -7.73 -7.23
N PHE A 145 13.90 -8.09 -5.98
CA PHE A 145 14.93 -8.44 -5.00
C PHE A 145 15.35 -9.91 -5.07
N TYR A 146 14.44 -10.81 -5.40
CA TYR A 146 14.66 -12.25 -5.25
C TYR A 146 14.56 -13.05 -6.56
N HIS A 147 13.98 -12.47 -7.60
CA HIS A 147 13.88 -13.09 -8.93
C HIS A 147 14.18 -12.05 -10.03
N PRO A 148 15.38 -11.44 -10.03
CA PRO A 148 15.73 -10.37 -10.97
C PRO A 148 15.57 -10.79 -12.44
N ASP A 149 15.79 -12.07 -12.76
CA ASP A 149 15.60 -12.63 -14.11
C ASP A 149 14.14 -12.59 -14.61
N LEU A 150 13.17 -12.38 -13.70
CA LEU A 150 11.74 -12.27 -14.02
C LEU A 150 11.25 -10.81 -14.06
N VAL A 151 12.14 -9.82 -13.89
CA VAL A 151 11.74 -8.40 -13.90
C VAL A 151 11.10 -8.01 -15.22
N ASP A 152 11.61 -8.52 -16.34
CA ASP A 152 11.05 -8.25 -17.67
C ASP A 152 9.71 -8.97 -17.91
N LYS A 153 9.31 -9.88 -17.01
CA LYS A 153 7.98 -10.51 -17.03
C LYS A 153 6.97 -9.75 -16.17
N LEU A 154 7.37 -8.72 -15.42
CA LEU A 154 6.40 -7.83 -14.76
C LEU A 154 5.63 -7.04 -15.83
N ALA A 155 4.32 -6.98 -15.71
CA ALA A 155 3.48 -6.22 -16.62
C ALA A 155 3.91 -4.73 -16.60
N PRO A 156 4.12 -4.09 -17.77
CA PRO A 156 4.52 -2.69 -17.87
C PRO A 156 3.33 -1.74 -17.64
N ILE A 157 2.55 -2.02 -16.61
CA ILE A 157 1.33 -1.29 -16.22
C ILE A 157 1.54 -0.79 -14.79
N VAL A 158 1.13 0.45 -14.53
CA VAL A 158 1.22 1.03 -13.18
C VAL A 158 0.10 0.48 -12.27
N SER A 159 0.29 0.54 -10.96
CA SER A 159 -0.75 0.11 -10.03
C SER A 159 -2.01 0.99 -10.10
N PRO A 160 -3.19 0.46 -9.70
CA PRO A 160 -4.43 1.23 -9.62
C PRO A 160 -4.31 2.53 -8.82
N MET A 161 -3.52 2.53 -7.74
CA MET A 161 -3.27 3.73 -6.93
C MET A 161 -2.53 4.81 -7.73
N VAL A 162 -1.50 4.44 -8.48
CA VAL A 162 -0.75 5.38 -9.34
C VAL A 162 -1.62 5.87 -10.50
N ALA A 163 -2.41 4.99 -11.11
CA ALA A 163 -3.36 5.35 -12.15
C ALA A 163 -4.38 6.38 -11.61
N MET A 164 -4.96 6.13 -10.44
CA MET A 164 -5.91 7.05 -9.81
C MET A 164 -5.27 8.38 -9.44
N GLY A 165 -4.04 8.39 -8.93
CA GLY A 165 -3.31 9.63 -8.67
C GLY A 165 -3.16 10.52 -9.92
N ARG A 166 -2.86 9.91 -11.08
CA ARG A 166 -2.81 10.61 -12.38
C ARG A 166 -4.17 11.14 -12.81
N VAL A 167 -5.24 10.37 -12.58
CA VAL A 167 -6.62 10.80 -12.87
C VAL A 167 -7.00 12.02 -12.03
N VAL A 168 -6.72 11.99 -10.73
CA VAL A 168 -7.02 13.09 -9.80
C VAL A 168 -6.32 14.37 -10.24
N ARG A 169 -5.03 14.31 -10.56
CA ARG A 169 -4.28 15.47 -11.07
C ARG A 169 -4.82 16.02 -12.38
N LYS A 170 -5.09 15.13 -13.35
CA LYS A 170 -5.67 15.52 -14.63
C LYS A 170 -7.05 16.18 -14.48
N LYS A 171 -7.84 15.77 -13.50
CA LYS A 171 -9.22 16.24 -13.30
C LYS A 171 -9.28 17.53 -12.47
N TYR A 172 -8.41 17.67 -11.48
CA TYR A 172 -8.52 18.73 -10.46
C TYR A 172 -7.37 19.74 -10.46
N GLY A 173 -6.30 19.50 -11.22
CA GLY A 173 -5.10 20.36 -11.28
C GLY A 173 -3.86 19.62 -10.79
N GLU A 174 -2.67 20.11 -11.17
CA GLU A 174 -1.39 19.56 -10.68
C GLU A 174 -1.04 20.02 -9.26
N ASP A 175 -1.77 21.00 -8.74
CA ASP A 175 -1.69 21.55 -7.38
C ASP A 175 -2.52 20.77 -6.35
N ILE A 176 -3.07 19.61 -6.73
CA ILE A 176 -3.78 18.66 -5.87
C ILE A 176 -2.84 17.67 -5.14
#